data_AF-A0A0X3VJG8-F1
#
_entry.id   AF-A0A0X3VJG8-F1
#
_cell.length_a   1.000
_cell.length_b   1.000
_cell.length_c   1.000
_cell.angle_alpha   90.00
_cell.angle_beta   90.00
_cell.angle_gamma   90.00
#
_symmetry.space_group_name_H-M   'P 1'
#
loop_
_entity.id
_entity.type
_entity.pdbx_description
1 polymer ?
#
loop_
_entity_poly.entity_id
_entity_poly.type
_entity_poly.pdbx_seq_one_letter_code
_entity_poly.pdbx_strand_id
1 'polypeptide(L)'
;MAKRIQWCGKKLIEADGGIGWERQESGKYQAELFGVTYELEKRRRSKAERGDPGWYLYSSGAPDGNFSGDYTSSTLMEAVEEATTMLLKLDLRGPGYEPVR
;
A
#
# COMPACT_ATOMS: atom_id res chain seq x y z
N MET A 1 -3.43 -0.79 13.15
CA MET A 1 -4.77 -0.75 12.58
C MET A 1 -4.90 0.36 11.54
N ALA A 2 -4.63 0.00 10.29
CA ALA A 2 -4.83 0.87 9.15
C ALA A 2 -6.21 1.56 9.09
N LYS A 3 -6.22 2.82 8.66
CA LYS A 3 -7.41 3.68 8.55
C LYS A 3 -7.53 4.33 7.17
N ARG A 4 -8.76 4.69 6.80
CA ARG A 4 -9.08 5.35 5.53
C ARG A 4 -9.04 6.86 5.71
N ILE A 5 -8.24 7.51 4.87
CA ILE A 5 -8.00 8.94 4.97
C ILE A 5 -8.35 9.63 3.66
N GLN A 6 -8.96 10.81 3.74
CA GLN A 6 -9.04 11.74 2.62
C GLN A 6 -8.19 12.98 2.90
N TRP A 7 -7.19 13.22 2.07
CA TRP A 7 -6.28 14.36 2.17
C TRP A 7 -6.11 15.05 0.81
N CYS A 8 -6.36 16.35 0.74
CA CYS A 8 -6.25 17.13 -0.52
C CYS A 8 -6.97 16.48 -1.73
N GLY A 9 -8.11 15.82 -1.50
CA GLY A 9 -8.88 15.11 -2.55
C GLY A 9 -8.38 13.71 -2.88
N LYS A 10 -7.23 13.30 -2.35
CA LYS A 10 -6.66 11.94 -2.47
C LYS A 10 -7.27 11.01 -1.45
N LYS A 11 -7.48 9.74 -1.84
CA LYS A 11 -7.99 8.67 -0.99
C LYS A 11 -6.83 7.75 -0.61
N LEU A 12 -6.52 7.72 0.67
CA LEU A 12 -5.36 7.06 1.26
C LEU A 12 -5.82 5.95 2.22
N ILE A 13 -5.01 4.90 2.32
CA ILE A 13 -5.02 4.03 3.50
C ILE A 13 -3.74 4.31 4.27
N GLU A 14 -3.86 4.83 5.47
CA GLU A 14 -2.72 5.02 6.37
C GLU A 14 -2.62 3.79 7.27
N ALA A 15 -1.51 3.06 7.17
CA ALA A 15 -1.17 2.00 8.13
C ALA A 15 -0.64 2.61 9.44
N ASP A 16 -0.63 1.87 10.55
CA ASP A 16 -0.18 2.39 11.85
C ASP A 16 1.27 2.90 11.85
N GLY A 17 2.09 2.43 10.90
CA GLY A 17 3.44 2.96 10.67
C GLY A 17 3.48 4.38 10.08
N GLY A 18 2.34 5.06 9.91
CA GLY A 18 2.26 6.40 9.30
C GLY A 18 2.44 6.41 7.79
N ILE A 19 2.45 5.23 7.15
CA ILE A 19 2.62 5.08 5.71
C ILE A 19 1.26 5.16 5.03
N GLY A 20 1.07 6.21 4.24
CA GLY A 20 -0.13 6.45 3.43
C GLY A 20 -0.04 5.80 2.06
N TRP A 21 -0.93 4.84 1.79
CA TRP A 21 -1.12 4.20 0.50
C TRP A 21 -2.20 4.92 -0.31
N GLU A 22 -1.77 5.70 -1.28
CA GLU A 22 -2.64 6.43 -2.21
C GLU A 22 -3.20 5.50 -3.26
N ARG A 23 -4.53 5.48 -3.39
CA ARG A 23 -5.17 4.78 -4.47
C ARG A 23 -4.90 5.49 -5.80
N GLN A 24 -4.23 4.79 -6.71
CA GLN A 24 -4.02 5.24 -8.09
C GLN A 24 -5.19 4.74 -8.94
N GLU A 25 -4.95 3.81 -9.86
CA GLU A 25 -5.95 3.19 -10.73
C GLU A 25 -6.44 1.84 -10.18
N SER A 26 -7.32 1.15 -10.91
CA SER A 26 -7.99 -0.07 -10.43
C SER A 26 -7.03 -1.16 -9.93
N GLY A 27 -6.90 -1.28 -8.61
CA GLY A 27 -6.10 -2.31 -7.95
C GLY A 27 -4.64 -1.92 -7.68
N LYS A 28 -4.26 -0.65 -7.90
CA LYS A 28 -2.92 -0.12 -7.63
C LYS A 28 -2.95 0.92 -6.52
N TYR A 29 -1.98 0.84 -5.61
CA TYR A 29 -1.76 1.79 -4.53
C TYR A 29 -0.30 2.19 -4.52
N GLN A 30 -0.02 3.44 -4.15
CA GLN A 30 1.33 3.98 -4.13
C GLN A 30 1.60 4.62 -2.78
N ALA A 31 2.78 4.39 -2.22
CA ALA A 31 3.30 5.10 -1.06
C ALA A 31 4.67 5.67 -1.39
N GLU A 32 5.00 6.84 -0.85
CA GLU A 32 6.34 7.40 -0.95
C GLU A 32 6.97 7.41 0.44
N LEU A 33 8.17 6.83 0.53
CA LEU A 33 8.92 6.74 1.78
C LEU A 33 10.39 6.98 1.48
N PHE A 34 10.97 8.01 2.12
CA PHE A 34 12.38 8.40 1.97
C PHE A 34 12.83 8.59 0.50
N GLY A 35 11.97 9.16 -0.35
CA GLY A 35 12.25 9.37 -1.77
C GLY A 35 12.15 8.10 -2.63
N VAL A 36 11.77 6.96 -2.05
CA VAL A 36 11.46 5.72 -2.76
C VAL A 36 9.95 5.64 -2.94
N THR A 37 9.53 5.36 -4.17
CA THR A 37 8.13 5.08 -4.50
C THR A 37 7.86 3.59 -4.41
N TYR A 38 6.91 3.21 -3.57
CA TYR A 38 6.43 1.84 -3.41
C TYR A 38 5.06 1.70 -4.05
N GLU A 39 4.84 0.64 -4.83
CA GLU A 39 3.56 0.35 -5.45
C GLU A 39 3.03 -1.01 -5.00
N LEU A 40 1.80 -1.05 -4.48
CA LEU A 40 1.05 -2.27 -4.21
C LEU A 40 0.05 -2.53 -5.33
N GLU A 41 0.22 -3.66 -6.02
CA GLU A 41 -0.66 -4.08 -7.11
C GLU A 41 -1.41 -5.36 -6.74
N LYS A 42 -2.74 -5.32 -6.82
CA LYS A 42 -3.59 -6.51 -6.77
C LYS A 42 -3.66 -7.14 -8.16
N ARG A 43 -2.84 -8.16 -8.40
CA ARG A 43 -2.89 -8.89 -9.66
C ARG A 43 -4.00 -9.93 -9.66
N ARG A 44 -4.68 -10.08 -10.80
CA ARG A 44 -5.55 -11.24 -11.04
C ARG A 44 -4.63 -12.47 -11.19
N ARG A 45 -4.92 -13.52 -10.42
CA ARG A 45 -4.24 -14.83 -10.50
C ARG A 45 -3.91 -15.20 -11.94
N SER A 46 -2.64 -15.50 -12.20
CA SER A 46 -2.32 -16.39 -13.31
C SER A 46 -2.72 -17.82 -12.89
N LYS A 47 -3.20 -18.65 -13.82
CA LYS A 47 -3.64 -20.03 -13.54
C LYS A 47 -2.50 -20.93 -13.00
N ALA A 48 -1.25 -20.45 -13.05
CA ALA A 48 -0.03 -21.17 -12.67
C ALA A 48 0.40 -20.93 -11.21
N GLU A 49 -0.06 -19.86 -10.56
CA GLU A 49 0.33 -19.55 -9.17
C GLU A 49 -0.66 -20.20 -8.19
N ARG A 50 -0.27 -21.37 -7.64
CA ARG A 50 -0.96 -22.02 -6.52
C ARG A 50 -0.69 -21.26 -5.21
N GLY A 51 -1.33 -20.11 -5.04
CA GLY A 51 -1.30 -19.28 -3.83
C GLY A 51 -2.47 -18.30 -3.80
N ASP A 52 -2.79 -17.72 -2.64
CA ASP A 52 -3.79 -16.65 -2.47
C ASP A 52 -3.59 -15.54 -3.54
N PRO A 53 -4.63 -14.78 -3.96
CA PRO A 53 -4.43 -13.64 -4.84
C PRO A 53 -3.62 -12.58 -4.09
N GLY A 54 -2.29 -12.65 -4.26
CA GLY A 54 -1.34 -11.83 -3.53
C GLY A 54 -1.38 -10.38 -3.97
N TRP A 55 -1.14 -9.49 -3.01
CA TRP A 55 -0.67 -8.15 -3.29
C TRP A 55 0.81 -8.23 -3.61
N TYR A 56 1.23 -7.58 -4.69
CA TYR A 56 2.63 -7.51 -5.10
C TYR A 56 3.16 -6.13 -4.77
N LEU A 57 4.33 -6.08 -4.12
CA LEU A 57 5.03 -4.85 -3.78
C LEU A 57 6.15 -4.60 -4.79
N TYR A 58 6.11 -3.43 -5.42
CA TYR A 58 7.17 -2.91 -6.28
C TYR A 58 7.80 -1.69 -5.61
N SER A 59 9.05 -1.41 -5.94
CA SER A 59 9.73 -0.18 -5.51
C SER A 59 10.48 0.44 -6.69
N SER A 60 10.54 1.76 -6.74
CA SER A 60 11.25 2.54 -7.76
C SER A 60 11.79 3.83 -7.15
N GLY A 61 12.83 4.42 -7.77
CA GLY A 61 13.39 5.69 -7.33
C GLY A 61 14.48 5.61 -6.25
N ALA A 62 14.89 4.42 -5.81
CA ALA A 62 16.12 4.28 -5.03
C ALA A 62 17.33 4.67 -5.91
N PRO A 63 18.18 5.64 -5.51
CA PRO A 63 19.33 6.09 -6.31
C PRO A 63 20.32 4.95 -6.64
N ASP A 64 20.26 3.86 -5.88
CA ASP A 64 21.22 2.76 -5.95
C ASP A 64 20.57 1.44 -6.41
N GLY A 65 19.27 1.44 -6.77
CA GLY A 65 18.52 0.22 -7.09
C GLY A 65 18.39 -0.79 -5.93
N ASN A 66 18.87 -0.42 -4.74
CA ASN A 66 18.88 -1.28 -3.57
C ASN A 66 17.56 -1.18 -2.81
N PHE A 67 16.90 -2.32 -2.63
CA PHE A 67 15.84 -2.54 -1.64
C PHE A 67 16.41 -2.57 -0.19
N SER A 68 17.55 -1.91 0.05
CA SER A 68 18.40 -2.19 1.20
C SER A 68 18.45 -1.02 2.17
N GLY A 69 17.74 -1.20 3.27
CA GLY A 69 17.99 -0.54 4.54
C GLY A 69 17.33 -1.36 5.65
N ASP A 70 18.05 -1.63 6.74
CA ASP A 70 17.49 -2.31 7.93
C ASP A 70 16.25 -1.60 8.52
N TYR A 71 16.03 -0.33 8.15
CA TYR A 71 14.87 0.46 8.53
C TYR A 71 13.63 0.26 7.62
N THR A 72 13.80 -0.30 6.42
CA THR A 72 12.70 -0.48 5.44
C THR A 72 12.11 -1.88 5.44
N SER A 73 12.54 -2.82 6.30
CA SER A 73 12.10 -4.22 6.22
C SER A 73 10.98 -4.59 7.20
N SER A 74 10.95 -4.10 8.44
CA SER A 74 9.90 -4.45 9.40
C SER A 74 8.71 -3.49 9.32
N THR A 75 8.93 -2.20 9.52
CA THR A 75 7.86 -1.19 9.55
C THR A 75 7.13 -1.08 8.22
N LEU A 76 7.84 -1.20 7.09
CA LEU A 76 7.21 -1.22 5.78
C LEU A 76 6.37 -2.48 5.58
N MET A 77 6.90 -3.65 5.95
CA MET A 77 6.17 -4.91 5.76
C MET A 77 4.94 -4.99 6.66
N GLU A 78 5.04 -4.53 7.91
CA GLU A 78 3.89 -4.35 8.81
C GLU A 78 2.86 -3.39 8.18
N ALA A 79 3.32 -2.25 7.66
CA ALA A 79 2.43 -1.30 7.00
C ALA A 79 1.76 -1.88 5.74
N VAL A 80 2.48 -2.68 4.95
CA VAL A 80 1.95 -3.40 3.79
C VAL A 80 0.92 -4.44 4.22
N GLU A 81 1.20 -5.23 5.26
CA GLU A 81 0.30 -6.25 5.79
C GLU A 81 -0.99 -5.63 6.35
N GLU A 82 -0.86 -4.54 7.10
CA GLU A 82 -2.02 -3.81 7.64
C GLU A 82 -2.88 -3.21 6.52
N ALA A 83 -2.24 -2.53 5.56
CA ALA A 83 -2.94 -1.96 4.40
C ALA A 83 -3.62 -3.06 3.58
N THR A 84 -2.92 -4.16 3.31
CA THR A 84 -3.44 -5.33 2.61
C THR A 84 -4.65 -5.94 3.33
N THR A 85 -4.56 -6.10 4.65
CA THR A 85 -5.65 -6.61 5.47
C THR A 85 -6.87 -5.71 5.38
N MET A 86 -6.67 -4.38 5.42
CA MET A 86 -7.76 -3.42 5.25
C MET A 86 -8.36 -3.49 3.85
N LEU A 87 -7.52 -3.58 2.82
CA LEU A 87 -7.91 -3.70 1.41
C LEU A 87 -8.70 -4.98 1.10
N LEU A 88 -8.41 -6.08 1.81
CA LEU A 88 -9.14 -7.34 1.71
C LEU A 88 -10.47 -7.31 2.45
N LYS A 89 -10.51 -6.71 3.65
CA LYS A 89 -11.73 -6.61 4.47
C LYS A 89 -12.74 -5.62 3.92
N LEU A 90 -12.27 -4.58 3.23
CA LEU A 90 -13.10 -3.46 2.84
C LEU A 90 -12.88 -3.13 1.36
N ASP A 91 -13.82 -3.53 0.50
CA ASP A 91 -13.86 -3.03 -0.88
C ASP A 91 -13.94 -1.48 -0.83
N LEU A 92 -12.90 -0.80 -1.35
CA LEU A 92 -12.73 0.67 -1.24
C LEU A 92 -13.74 1.48 -2.06
N ARG A 93 -14.81 0.83 -2.52
CA ARG A 93 -15.91 1.42 -3.29
C ARG A 93 -16.97 2.09 -2.41
N GLY A 94 -16.93 1.91 -1.08
CA GLY A 94 -17.93 2.45 -0.14
C GLY A 94 -17.53 3.74 0.60
N PRO A 95 -18.50 4.46 1.21
CA PRO A 95 -18.25 5.59 2.10
C PRO A 95 -17.47 5.16 3.37
N GLY A 96 -16.73 6.08 3.98
CA GLY A 96 -15.92 5.84 5.18
C GLY A 96 -14.47 6.30 5.11
N TYR A 97 -14.19 7.42 4.43
CA TYR A 97 -12.89 8.10 4.54
C TYR A 97 -13.02 9.20 5.59
N GLU A 98 -12.11 9.19 6.56
CA GLU A 98 -12.04 10.26 7.56
C GLU A 98 -11.25 11.45 6.97
N PRO A 99 -11.73 12.69 7.12
CA PRO A 99 -10.96 13.86 6.73
C PRO A 99 -9.73 13.99 7.64
N VAL A 100 -8.55 14.20 7.06
CA VAL A 100 -7.38 14.64 7.86
C VAL A 100 -7.70 16.03 8.41
N ARG A 101 -7.65 16.17 9.74
CA ARG A 101 -7.75 17.46 10.43
C ARG A 101 -6.43 18.20 10.42
#